data_AF-A0A0L1IUR5-F1
#
_entry.id   AF-A0A0L1IUR5-F1
#
_cell.length_a   1.000
_cell.length_b   1.000
_cell.length_c   1.000
_cell.angle_alpha   90.00
_cell.angle_beta   90.00
_cell.angle_gamma   90.00
#
_symmetry.space_group_name_H-M   'P 1'
#
loop_
_entity.id
_entity.type
_entity.pdbx_description
1 polymer ?
#
loop_
_entity_poly.entity_id
_entity_poly.type
_entity_poly.pdbx_seq_one_letter_code
_entity_poly.pdbx_strand_id
1 'polypeptide(L)'
;MALPSPAKACHTFLELHQPIGDVEYPTPRTFVPGQVYRFPFIFVVPERLLSPTCDHATSNIHVGRAHTLPPPSLGDIMLASDGRSLLDDMSSELCRISYRIRTSLTRRSLSNENAKETLKVVAKKVRIIPVVQEEPPLVVKDDGNDYCMQNVKDIKTGVTRTKRGSLLVTASQPSPLRLCPPGSPSTASVCTMTTVYLRFDPVGDEPPPRLGSLSSKLSVSTFYTITPWADFPSPSYVDYLGRHHYTTSVSLSSLCVSSMTWIKHAGVQLSEKGAWVDLTRTEPFPTTSPTEDRGTYYTAAVIVPITLPRTKAFVPTFHSCLISRTYALDLSICYHTPNASLLTSHMSLRLPIQVTSLPRSQPLTQPPLYNELQTTEIAMKQGGN
;
A
#
# COMPACT_ATOMS: atom_id res chain seq x y z
N MET A 1 -41.76 -0.86 -4.11
CA MET A 1 -40.63 -1.81 -4.28
C MET A 1 -39.46 -1.23 -3.51
N ALA A 2 -39.20 -1.72 -2.29
CA ALA A 2 -38.10 -1.21 -1.47
C ALA A 2 -36.78 -1.68 -2.10
N LEU A 3 -35.85 -0.75 -2.37
CA LEU A 3 -34.49 -1.15 -2.74
C LEU A 3 -33.94 -2.08 -1.64
N PRO A 4 -33.31 -3.22 -1.99
CA PRO A 4 -32.64 -4.04 -0.99
C PRO A 4 -31.62 -3.18 -0.24
N SER A 5 -31.66 -3.22 1.10
CA SER A 5 -30.68 -2.52 1.93
C SER A 5 -29.27 -3.00 1.56
N PRO A 6 -28.29 -2.11 1.39
CA PRO A 6 -26.93 -2.53 1.06
C PRO A 6 -26.40 -3.50 2.13
N ALA A 7 -25.96 -4.68 1.70
CA ALA A 7 -25.41 -5.69 2.60
C ALA A 7 -24.14 -5.13 3.28
N LYS A 8 -24.07 -5.27 4.60
CA LYS A 8 -22.94 -4.77 5.41
C LYS A 8 -22.31 -5.93 6.18
N ALA A 9 -20.99 -6.06 6.07
CA ALA A 9 -20.21 -6.96 6.91
C ALA A 9 -19.46 -6.18 8.01
N CYS A 10 -19.31 -6.81 9.17
CA CYS A 10 -18.52 -6.30 10.28
C CYS A 10 -17.76 -7.48 10.88
N HIS A 11 -16.45 -7.31 11.11
CA HIS A 11 -15.60 -8.34 11.65
C HIS A 11 -14.75 -7.76 12.78
N THR A 12 -14.94 -8.29 13.99
CA THR A 12 -14.11 -7.99 15.15
C THR A 12 -12.92 -8.93 15.13
N PHE A 13 -11.74 -8.38 14.93
CA PHE A 13 -10.50 -9.15 14.77
C PHE A 13 -9.53 -9.00 15.95
N LEU A 14 -9.76 -8.03 16.84
CA LEU A 14 -8.96 -7.82 18.05
C LEU A 14 -9.88 -7.34 19.17
N GLU A 15 -9.95 -8.12 20.24
CA GLU A 15 -10.61 -7.75 21.48
C GLU A 15 -9.68 -8.05 22.65
N LEU A 16 -9.29 -7.01 23.38
CA LEU A 16 -8.43 -7.10 24.56
C LEU A 16 -9.20 -6.56 25.76
N HIS A 17 -9.19 -7.32 26.86
CA HIS A 17 -9.87 -6.93 28.09
C HIS A 17 -8.85 -6.85 29.22
N GLN A 18 -8.77 -5.70 29.89
CA GLN A 18 -8.02 -5.56 31.13
C GLN A 18 -8.99 -5.62 32.30
N PRO A 19 -8.96 -6.70 33.11
CA PRO A 19 -9.73 -6.74 34.34
C PRO A 19 -9.14 -5.75 35.35
N ILE A 20 -10.02 -5.07 36.10
CA ILE A 20 -9.64 -4.23 37.25
C ILE A 20 -9.79 -5.11 38.49
N GLY A 21 -8.73 -5.24 39.29
CA GLY A 21 -8.74 -6.06 40.49
C GLY A 21 -9.73 -5.54 41.55
N ASP A 22 -10.26 -6.44 42.37
CA ASP A 22 -11.25 -6.07 43.41
C ASP A 22 -10.71 -5.04 44.40
N VAL A 23 -9.40 -5.04 44.65
CA VAL A 23 -8.68 -4.11 45.54
C VAL A 23 -8.51 -2.70 44.95
N GLU A 24 -8.61 -2.55 43.63
CA GLU A 24 -8.48 -1.26 42.95
C GLU A 24 -9.78 -0.46 42.98
N TYR A 25 -10.91 -1.13 43.25
CA TYR A 25 -12.17 -0.43 43.46
C TYR A 25 -12.18 0.29 44.81
N PRO A 26 -12.85 1.44 44.91
CA PRO A 26 -13.08 2.06 46.21
C PRO A 26 -13.77 1.08 47.14
N THR A 27 -13.46 1.12 48.44
CA THR A 27 -14.19 0.40 49.48
C THR A 27 -15.11 1.40 50.18
N PRO A 28 -16.45 1.18 50.26
CA PRO A 28 -17.21 -0.06 50.02
C PRO A 28 -17.89 -0.16 48.63
N ARG A 29 -17.16 0.04 47.53
CA ARG A 29 -17.64 0.09 46.13
C ARG A 29 -18.66 1.20 45.84
N THR A 30 -18.48 2.32 46.54
CA THR A 30 -19.28 3.54 46.35
C THR A 30 -18.39 4.68 45.88
N PHE A 31 -18.84 5.40 44.85
CA PHE A 31 -18.18 6.62 44.40
C PHE A 31 -18.71 7.83 45.18
N VAL A 32 -17.80 8.63 45.72
CA VAL A 32 -18.12 9.83 46.51
C VAL A 32 -18.16 11.06 45.58
N PRO A 33 -19.17 11.94 45.70
CA PRO A 33 -19.21 13.19 44.96
C PRO A 33 -17.95 14.04 45.17
N GLY A 34 -17.43 14.66 44.11
CA GLY A 34 -16.21 15.47 44.16
C GLY A 34 -14.90 14.67 44.15
N GLN A 35 -14.94 13.36 44.37
CA GLN A 35 -13.75 12.50 44.32
C GLN A 35 -13.49 11.99 42.90
N VAL A 36 -12.24 12.08 42.44
CA VAL A 36 -11.80 11.55 41.16
C VAL A 36 -11.18 10.16 41.35
N TYR A 37 -11.78 9.16 40.71
CA TYR A 37 -11.27 7.78 40.69
C TYR A 37 -10.57 7.52 39.37
N ARG A 38 -9.36 6.95 39.43
CA ARG A 38 -8.50 6.73 38.26
C ARG A 38 -8.14 5.24 38.18
N PHE A 39 -8.36 4.66 37.02
CA PHE A 39 -8.07 3.25 36.73
C PHE A 39 -7.06 3.18 35.58
N PRO A 40 -5.78 2.90 35.84
CA PRO A 40 -4.76 2.82 34.80
C PRO A 40 -4.97 1.58 33.93
N PHE A 41 -4.65 1.69 32.65
CA PHE A 41 -4.71 0.56 31.72
C PHE A 41 -3.54 0.54 30.74
N ILE A 42 -3.14 -0.66 30.33
CA ILE A 42 -2.09 -0.92 29.35
C ILE A 42 -2.57 -2.08 28.47
N PHE A 43 -2.60 -1.84 27.16
CA PHE A 43 -2.90 -2.86 26.16
C PHE A 43 -1.68 -3.07 25.27
N VAL A 44 -1.28 -4.32 25.11
CA VAL A 44 -0.26 -4.71 24.12
C VAL A 44 -0.97 -5.19 22.86
N VAL A 45 -0.74 -4.50 21.75
CA VAL A 45 -1.26 -4.93 20.45
C VAL A 45 -0.37 -6.08 19.96
N PRO A 46 -0.93 -7.28 19.75
CA PRO A 46 -0.12 -8.42 19.34
C PRO A 46 0.39 -8.24 17.90
N GLU A 47 1.55 -8.82 17.61
CA GLU A 47 2.10 -8.84 16.25
C GLU A 47 1.23 -9.68 15.30
N ARG A 48 0.61 -10.75 15.84
CA ARG A 48 -0.34 -11.60 15.14
C ARG A 48 -1.61 -11.80 15.95
N LEU A 49 -2.73 -11.72 15.26
CA LEU A 49 -4.07 -12.03 15.73
C LEU A 49 -4.18 -13.55 15.98
N LEU A 50 -5.02 -13.92 16.94
CA LEU A 50 -5.25 -15.31 17.28
C LEU A 50 -5.96 -16.04 16.13
N SER A 51 -5.60 -17.30 15.89
CA SER A 51 -6.16 -18.17 14.84
C SER A 51 -7.69 -18.08 14.65
N PRO A 52 -8.55 -18.06 15.70
CA PRO A 52 -10.01 -17.94 15.53
C PRO A 52 -10.49 -16.67 14.81
N THR A 53 -9.61 -15.70 14.60
CA THR A 53 -9.91 -14.47 13.86
C THR A 53 -10.04 -14.73 12.36
N CYS A 54 -9.46 -15.82 11.85
CA CYS A 54 -9.48 -16.20 10.45
C CYS A 54 -9.76 -17.71 10.31
N ASP A 55 -11.00 -18.12 10.60
CA ASP A 55 -11.43 -19.53 10.57
C ASP A 55 -12.04 -19.98 9.24
N HIS A 56 -11.95 -19.15 8.20
CA HIS A 56 -12.47 -19.52 6.88
C HIS A 56 -11.43 -20.33 6.07
N ALA A 57 -11.92 -21.14 5.15
CA ALA A 57 -11.04 -21.85 4.22
C ALA A 57 -10.26 -20.86 3.34
N THR A 58 -8.95 -21.07 3.24
CA THR A 58 -8.04 -20.33 2.35
C THR A 58 -7.48 -21.27 1.29
N SER A 59 -7.44 -20.84 0.03
CA SER A 59 -6.78 -21.59 -1.05
C SER A 59 -5.25 -21.45 -1.01
N ASN A 60 -4.75 -20.44 -0.29
CA ASN A 60 -3.33 -20.08 -0.24
C ASN A 60 -2.86 -19.90 1.21
N ILE A 61 -1.80 -20.64 1.60
CA ILE A 61 -1.24 -20.58 2.96
C ILE A 61 -0.70 -19.19 3.33
N HIS A 62 -0.19 -18.44 2.34
CA HIS A 62 0.34 -17.10 2.56
C HIS A 62 -0.77 -16.09 2.88
N VAL A 63 -1.97 -16.30 2.33
CA VAL A 63 -3.16 -15.47 2.60
C VAL A 63 -3.61 -15.68 4.04
N GLY A 64 -3.73 -16.93 4.48
CA GLY A 64 -4.04 -17.26 5.87
C GLY A 64 -3.06 -16.61 6.85
N ARG A 65 -1.75 -16.65 6.56
CA ARG A 65 -0.72 -15.96 7.37
C ARG A 65 -0.89 -14.43 7.34
N ALA A 66 -1.17 -13.84 6.19
CA ALA A 66 -1.37 -12.41 6.07
C ALA A 66 -2.61 -11.94 6.87
N HIS A 67 -3.68 -12.72 6.87
CA HIS A 67 -4.91 -12.44 7.65
C HIS A 67 -4.69 -12.46 9.16
N THR A 68 -3.62 -13.11 9.64
CA THR A 68 -3.23 -13.04 11.05
C THR A 68 -2.54 -11.73 11.42
N LEU A 69 -2.16 -10.86 10.49
CA LEU A 69 -1.54 -9.58 10.83
C LEU A 69 -2.62 -8.53 11.18
N PRO A 70 -2.44 -7.73 12.24
CA PRO A 70 -3.38 -6.66 12.56
C PRO A 70 -3.37 -5.62 11.43
N PRO A 71 -4.52 -5.30 10.81
CA PRO A 71 -4.56 -4.35 9.71
C PRO A 71 -4.32 -2.91 10.19
N PRO A 72 -3.75 -2.02 9.37
CA PRO A 72 -3.67 -0.61 9.70
C PRO A 72 -5.06 0.01 9.87
N SER A 73 -5.15 1.08 10.66
CA SER A 73 -6.32 1.95 10.68
C SER A 73 -6.54 2.56 9.29
N LEU A 74 -7.77 2.52 8.78
CA LEU A 74 -8.12 2.92 7.41
C LEU A 74 -9.57 3.47 7.40
N GLY A 75 -9.86 4.50 6.62
CA GLY A 75 -11.22 5.05 6.50
C GLY A 75 -11.57 6.12 7.53
N ASP A 76 -10.58 6.70 8.21
CA ASP A 76 -10.76 7.78 9.18
C ASP A 76 -9.78 8.93 8.88
N ILE A 77 -10.21 10.18 9.04
CA ILE A 77 -9.44 11.39 8.70
C ILE A 77 -8.11 11.45 9.47
N MET A 78 -6.97 11.39 8.77
CA MET A 78 -5.63 11.34 9.37
C MET A 78 -5.13 12.75 9.72
N LEU A 79 -4.54 12.96 10.89
CA LEU A 79 -3.85 14.21 11.20
C LEU A 79 -2.40 14.09 10.70
N ALA A 80 -1.93 15.09 9.96
CA ALA A 80 -0.54 15.21 9.59
C ALA A 80 0.35 15.39 10.83
N SER A 81 1.67 15.21 10.64
CA SER A 81 2.67 15.40 11.70
C SER A 81 2.70 16.82 12.27
N ASP A 82 2.17 17.81 11.54
CA ASP A 82 2.03 19.20 11.98
C ASP A 82 0.88 19.41 13.00
N GLY A 83 0.04 18.38 13.21
CA GLY A 83 -1.12 18.42 14.10
C GLY A 83 -2.25 19.34 13.64
N ARG A 84 -2.19 19.88 12.42
CA ARG A 84 -3.12 20.89 11.88
C ARG A 84 -3.80 20.44 10.60
N SER A 85 -3.06 19.75 9.74
CA SER A 85 -3.52 19.38 8.40
C SER A 85 -4.20 18.01 8.42
N LEU A 86 -5.32 17.88 7.72
CA LEU A 86 -6.01 16.61 7.54
C LEU A 86 -5.51 15.94 6.26
N LEU A 87 -5.01 14.71 6.38
CA LEU A 87 -4.52 13.91 5.28
C LEU A 87 -5.58 12.89 4.86
N ASP A 88 -5.79 12.83 3.54
CA ASP A 88 -6.63 11.85 2.89
C ASP A 88 -5.85 10.53 2.77
N ASP A 89 -6.42 9.46 3.34
CA ASP A 89 -5.86 8.11 3.26
C ASP A 89 -6.33 7.36 2.02
N MET A 90 -7.01 8.00 1.07
CA MET A 90 -7.43 7.45 -0.22
C MET A 90 -8.29 6.19 -0.10
N SER A 91 -8.97 6.01 1.03
CA SER A 91 -9.90 4.91 1.25
C SER A 91 -11.27 5.20 0.65
N SER A 92 -12.03 4.14 0.37
CA SER A 92 -13.44 4.26 0.00
C SER A 92 -14.29 4.44 1.26
N GLU A 93 -15.31 5.29 1.22
CA GLU A 93 -16.28 5.48 2.30
C GLU A 93 -17.04 4.17 2.64
N LEU A 94 -16.99 3.17 1.76
CA LEU A 94 -17.65 1.88 1.92
C LEU A 94 -16.88 0.90 2.83
N CYS A 95 -15.64 1.21 3.21
CA CYS A 95 -14.83 0.34 4.04
C CYS A 95 -14.10 1.13 5.14
N ARG A 96 -14.00 0.56 6.35
CA ARG A 96 -13.30 1.19 7.47
C ARG A 96 -12.71 0.15 8.42
N ILE A 97 -11.50 0.42 8.88
CA ILE A 97 -10.79 -0.32 9.92
C ILE A 97 -10.52 0.63 11.08
N SER A 98 -11.17 0.40 12.21
CA SER A 98 -11.12 1.30 13.37
C SER A 98 -10.75 0.56 14.65
N TYR A 99 -9.82 1.13 15.41
CA TYR A 99 -9.46 0.68 16.74
C TYR A 99 -10.01 1.66 17.79
N ARG A 100 -10.48 1.13 18.90
CA ARG A 100 -11.06 1.93 19.99
C ARG A 100 -10.79 1.30 21.34
N ILE A 101 -10.54 2.16 22.33
CA ILE A 101 -10.52 1.80 23.74
C ILE A 101 -11.90 2.12 24.30
N ARG A 102 -12.60 1.11 24.81
CA ARG A 102 -13.95 1.25 25.38
C ARG A 102 -13.88 1.05 26.89
N THR A 103 -14.43 1.98 27.65
CA THR A 103 -14.61 1.88 29.10
C THR A 103 -16.10 1.92 29.42
N SER A 104 -16.57 1.00 30.25
CA SER A 104 -17.95 0.95 30.72
C SER A 104 -17.99 0.98 32.23
N LEU A 105 -18.73 1.93 32.79
CA LEU A 105 -19.06 1.99 34.20
C LEU A 105 -20.37 1.24 34.42
N THR A 106 -20.34 0.17 35.20
CA THR A 106 -21.51 -0.66 35.50
C THR A 106 -21.78 -0.75 36.99
N ARG A 107 -23.04 -0.81 37.38
CA ARG A 107 -23.52 -1.03 38.75
C ARG A 107 -24.29 -2.34 38.80
N ARG A 108 -24.34 -3.00 39.97
CA ARG A 108 -25.33 -4.07 40.22
C ARG A 108 -26.74 -3.47 40.16
N SER A 109 -27.64 -4.11 39.43
CA SER A 109 -29.04 -3.69 39.36
C SER A 109 -29.69 -3.77 40.74
N LEU A 110 -30.57 -2.81 41.03
CA LEU A 110 -31.37 -2.79 42.26
C LEU A 110 -32.54 -3.78 42.21
N SER A 111 -32.99 -4.18 41.01
CA SER A 111 -34.14 -5.06 40.82
C SER A 111 -33.79 -6.53 40.61
N ASN A 112 -32.54 -6.82 40.21
CA ASN A 112 -32.07 -8.17 39.95
C ASN A 112 -30.59 -8.27 40.32
N GLU A 113 -30.26 -9.01 41.38
CA GLU A 113 -28.89 -9.10 41.91
C GLU A 113 -27.86 -9.62 40.89
N ASN A 114 -28.31 -10.38 39.89
CA ASN A 114 -27.46 -10.96 38.85
C ASN A 114 -27.30 -10.05 37.61
N ALA A 115 -28.10 -8.97 37.50
CA ALA A 115 -28.04 -8.05 36.37
C ALA A 115 -27.07 -6.89 36.66
N LYS A 116 -26.24 -6.55 35.67
CA LYS A 116 -25.40 -5.35 35.69
C LYS A 116 -26.05 -4.26 34.84
N GLU A 117 -26.29 -3.10 35.45
CA GLU A 117 -26.76 -1.91 34.78
C GLU A 117 -25.57 -1.07 34.31
N THR A 118 -25.59 -0.59 33.07
CA THR A 118 -24.53 0.27 32.53
C THR A 118 -24.87 1.73 32.78
N LEU A 119 -24.10 2.40 33.66
CA LEU A 119 -24.29 3.81 33.99
C LEU A 119 -23.71 4.73 32.91
N LYS A 120 -22.54 4.36 32.36
CA LYS A 120 -21.85 5.19 31.36
C LYS A 120 -20.93 4.34 30.50
N VAL A 121 -20.90 4.63 29.20
CA VAL A 121 -19.92 4.07 28.26
C VAL A 121 -19.19 5.21 27.59
N VAL A 122 -17.87 5.13 27.55
CA VAL A 122 -17.01 6.06 26.81
C VAL A 122 -16.11 5.23 25.90
N ALA A 123 -15.90 5.70 24.67
CA ALA A 123 -14.96 5.09 23.74
C ALA A 123 -14.06 6.16 23.13
N LYS A 124 -12.76 5.89 23.09
CA LYS A 124 -11.76 6.74 22.43
C LYS A 124 -11.13 5.98 21.29
N LYS A 125 -11.17 6.55 20.07
CA LYS A 125 -10.49 5.98 18.91
C LYS A 125 -8.97 6.07 19.09
N VAL A 126 -8.28 5.03 18.64
CA VAL A 126 -6.82 5.00 18.56
C VAL A 126 -6.40 4.60 17.16
N ARG A 127 -5.20 5.02 16.76
CA ARG A 127 -4.64 4.69 15.45
C ARG A 127 -3.53 3.68 15.60
N ILE A 128 -3.59 2.65 14.78
CA ILE A 128 -2.59 1.60 14.72
C ILE A 128 -2.11 1.51 13.28
N ILE A 129 -0.80 1.63 13.10
CA ILE A 129 -0.09 1.29 11.87
C ILE A 129 0.88 0.17 12.27
N PRO A 130 0.63 -1.09 11.86
CA PRO A 130 1.49 -2.21 12.21
C PRO A 130 2.86 -2.05 11.56
N VAL A 131 3.85 -2.78 12.05
CA VAL A 131 5.13 -2.98 11.35
C VAL A 131 4.90 -4.03 10.27
N VAL A 132 5.33 -3.73 9.05
CA VAL A 132 5.20 -4.63 7.90
C VAL A 132 6.55 -4.74 7.24
N GLN A 133 7.05 -5.98 7.11
CA GLN A 133 8.31 -6.27 6.45
C GLN A 133 8.12 -6.33 4.93
N GLU A 134 9.24 -6.23 4.21
CA GLU A 134 9.25 -6.47 2.77
C GLU A 134 9.03 -7.96 2.51
N GLU A 135 8.07 -8.26 1.64
CA GLU A 135 7.83 -9.60 1.12
C GLU A 135 8.60 -9.79 -0.20
N PRO A 136 8.85 -11.04 -0.65
CA PRO A 136 9.47 -11.29 -1.94
C PRO A 136 8.73 -10.61 -3.11
N PRO A 137 9.43 -10.24 -4.20
CA PRO A 137 8.80 -9.72 -5.40
C PRO A 137 7.70 -10.64 -5.94
N LEU A 138 6.59 -10.06 -6.41
CA LEU A 138 5.46 -10.83 -6.90
C LEU A 138 5.83 -11.59 -8.19
N VAL A 139 5.38 -12.84 -8.31
CA VAL A 139 5.48 -13.54 -9.60
C VAL A 139 4.35 -13.02 -10.49
N VAL A 140 4.68 -12.11 -11.42
CA VAL A 140 3.73 -11.58 -12.41
C VAL A 140 3.61 -12.62 -13.52
N LYS A 141 2.42 -13.20 -13.68
CA LYS A 141 2.11 -14.09 -14.80
C LYS A 141 1.72 -13.25 -16.02
N ASP A 142 2.11 -13.70 -17.20
CA ASP A 142 1.92 -12.98 -18.47
C ASP A 142 0.45 -13.02 -18.97
N ASP A 143 -0.40 -13.83 -18.34
CA ASP A 143 -1.82 -14.00 -18.65
C ASP A 143 -2.75 -13.06 -17.86
N GLY A 144 -2.24 -12.39 -16.82
CA GLY A 144 -3.00 -11.51 -15.94
C GLY A 144 -2.94 -10.04 -16.37
N ASN A 145 -4.08 -9.34 -16.35
CA ASN A 145 -4.14 -7.91 -16.70
C ASN A 145 -3.82 -6.96 -15.51
N ASP A 146 -3.36 -7.49 -14.38
CA ASP A 146 -3.20 -6.72 -13.14
C ASP A 146 -1.90 -5.91 -13.09
N TYR A 147 -0.84 -6.46 -13.71
CA TYR A 147 0.50 -5.88 -13.77
C TYR A 147 1.10 -6.11 -15.15
N CYS A 148 1.95 -5.19 -15.59
CA CYS A 148 2.64 -5.24 -16.88
C CYS A 148 4.07 -4.75 -16.67
N MET A 149 5.01 -5.68 -16.60
CA MET A 149 6.44 -5.42 -16.40
C MET A 149 7.19 -5.17 -17.72
N GLN A 150 6.58 -5.61 -18.83
CA GLN A 150 7.11 -5.55 -20.16
C GLN A 150 6.00 -5.22 -21.15
N ASN A 151 6.28 -4.31 -22.08
CA ASN A 151 5.35 -3.94 -23.14
C ASN A 151 6.10 -3.79 -24.45
N VAL A 152 5.62 -4.44 -25.51
CA VAL A 152 6.20 -4.38 -26.86
C VAL A 152 5.17 -3.80 -27.81
N LYS A 153 5.58 -2.80 -28.61
CA LYS A 153 4.73 -2.15 -29.59
C LYS A 153 5.44 -1.97 -30.92
N ASP A 154 4.80 -2.44 -31.97
CA ASP A 154 5.25 -2.18 -33.34
C ASP A 154 5.05 -0.70 -33.69
N ILE A 155 6.13 -0.06 -34.11
CA ILE A 155 6.10 1.29 -34.66
C ILE A 155 5.72 1.19 -36.13
N LYS A 156 4.59 1.82 -36.46
CA LYS A 156 4.01 1.83 -37.81
C LYS A 156 3.83 3.28 -38.27
N THR A 157 4.13 3.56 -39.54
CA THR A 157 4.06 4.92 -40.12
C THR A 157 3.22 4.97 -41.39
N GLY A 158 2.60 6.11 -41.69
CA GLY A 158 1.84 6.37 -42.92
C GLY A 158 0.43 5.79 -42.94
N VAL A 159 -0.34 6.15 -43.99
CA VAL A 159 -1.72 5.66 -44.21
C VAL A 159 -1.75 4.14 -44.38
N THR A 160 -0.70 3.57 -44.97
CA THR A 160 -0.53 2.13 -45.20
C THR A 160 -0.08 1.34 -43.96
N ARG A 161 0.18 2.02 -42.82
CA ARG A 161 0.62 1.42 -41.54
C ARG A 161 1.79 0.43 -41.66
N THR A 162 2.77 0.74 -42.51
CA THR A 162 3.97 -0.08 -42.69
C THR A 162 4.81 -0.11 -41.41
N LYS A 163 5.25 -1.30 -40.98
CA LYS A 163 6.10 -1.51 -39.80
C LYS A 163 7.51 -0.97 -40.06
N ARG A 164 8.01 -0.16 -39.13
CA ARG A 164 9.35 0.47 -39.14
C ARG A 164 10.29 -0.09 -38.08
N GLY A 165 9.74 -0.77 -37.08
CA GLY A 165 10.49 -1.39 -36.00
C GLY A 165 9.57 -1.78 -34.85
N SER A 166 10.15 -2.33 -33.79
CA SER A 166 9.45 -2.69 -32.56
C SER A 166 10.12 -2.00 -31.39
N LEU A 167 9.33 -1.30 -30.57
CA LEU A 167 9.79 -0.69 -29.33
C LEU A 167 9.35 -1.56 -28.16
N LEU A 168 10.31 -2.00 -27.38
CA LEU A 168 10.16 -2.72 -26.13
C LEU A 168 10.47 -1.76 -24.97
N VAL A 169 9.59 -1.76 -23.97
CA VAL A 169 9.78 -1.08 -22.70
C VAL A 169 9.66 -2.11 -21.58
N THR A 170 10.60 -2.11 -20.64
CA THR A 170 10.58 -3.01 -19.49
C THR A 170 11.12 -2.33 -18.24
N ALA A 171 10.65 -2.76 -17.08
CA ALA A 171 11.17 -2.36 -15.78
C ALA A 171 10.99 -3.51 -14.78
N SER A 172 11.76 -3.50 -13.70
CA SER A 172 11.64 -4.45 -12.59
C SER A 172 10.79 -3.88 -11.46
N GLN A 173 10.35 -4.75 -10.54
CA GLN A 173 9.64 -4.29 -9.33
C GLN A 173 10.59 -3.42 -8.51
N PRO A 174 10.19 -2.19 -8.16
CA PRO A 174 11.02 -1.31 -7.33
C PRO A 174 11.13 -1.84 -5.90
N SER A 175 12.18 -1.42 -5.21
CA SER A 175 12.29 -1.59 -3.76
C SER A 175 11.11 -0.91 -3.06
N PRO A 176 10.65 -1.44 -1.91
CA PRO A 176 9.46 -0.98 -1.23
C PRO A 176 9.58 0.47 -0.75
N LEU A 177 8.43 1.14 -0.69
CA LEU A 177 8.28 2.43 -0.03
C LEU A 177 8.16 2.21 1.47
N ARG A 178 9.19 2.61 2.24
CA ARG A 178 9.27 2.37 3.69
C ARG A 178 8.70 3.56 4.47
N LEU A 179 7.51 3.38 5.04
CA LEU A 179 6.85 4.38 5.87
C LEU A 179 7.53 4.50 7.23
N CYS A 180 7.65 5.73 7.71
CA CYS A 180 8.12 6.02 9.06
C CYS A 180 6.98 5.84 10.08
N PRO A 181 7.29 5.46 11.33
CA PRO A 181 6.29 5.36 12.39
C PRO A 181 5.55 6.69 12.62
N PRO A 182 4.25 6.66 12.96
CA PRO A 182 3.50 7.86 13.32
C PRO A 182 4.15 8.62 14.49
N GLY A 183 4.28 9.94 14.35
CA GLY A 183 4.91 10.81 15.35
C GLY A 183 6.44 10.77 15.36
N SER A 184 7.07 10.12 14.38
CA SER A 184 8.52 10.26 14.19
C SER A 184 8.88 11.68 13.73
N PRO A 185 10.01 12.24 14.20
CA PRO A 185 10.46 13.59 13.82
C PRO A 185 11.04 13.64 12.38
N SER A 186 10.98 12.54 11.63
CA SER A 186 11.57 12.45 10.31
C SER A 186 10.87 13.42 9.35
N THR A 187 11.62 14.42 8.90
CA THR A 187 11.20 15.36 7.86
C THR A 187 11.57 14.86 6.46
N ALA A 188 12.12 13.65 6.30
CA ALA A 188 12.51 13.11 5.01
C ALA A 188 11.29 12.55 4.25
N SER A 189 11.23 12.80 2.94
CA SER A 189 10.18 12.20 2.10
C SER A 189 10.46 10.71 1.92
N VAL A 190 9.41 9.89 1.96
CA VAL A 190 9.53 8.46 1.64
C VAL A 190 9.74 8.32 0.13
N CYS A 191 10.86 7.73 -0.28
CA CYS A 191 11.20 7.59 -1.69
C CYS A 191 11.89 6.26 -2.02
N THR A 192 11.79 5.87 -3.28
CA THR A 192 12.50 4.77 -3.93
C THR A 192 12.77 5.16 -5.39
N MET A 193 13.35 4.28 -6.18
CA MET A 193 13.57 4.51 -7.61
C MET A 193 13.37 3.23 -8.41
N THR A 194 13.04 3.38 -9.69
CA THR A 194 13.04 2.28 -10.65
C THR A 194 13.77 2.70 -11.92
N THR A 195 14.31 1.72 -12.66
CA THR A 195 14.93 1.97 -13.96
C THR A 195 14.05 1.40 -15.05
N VAL A 196 13.70 2.23 -16.02
CA VAL A 196 12.97 1.82 -17.22
C VAL A 196 13.96 1.62 -18.35
N TYR A 197 14.02 0.39 -18.85
CA TYR A 197 14.82 0.01 -20.00
C TYR A 197 13.97 0.05 -21.27
N LEU A 198 14.52 0.67 -22.31
CA LEU A 198 13.95 0.72 -23.64
C LEU A 198 14.85 0.00 -24.62
N ARG A 199 14.25 -0.73 -25.55
CA ARG A 199 14.93 -1.37 -26.67
C ARG A 199 14.14 -1.11 -27.95
N PHE A 200 14.80 -0.65 -28.98
CA PHE A 200 14.22 -0.49 -30.31
C PHE A 200 14.92 -1.41 -31.30
N ASP A 201 14.15 -2.30 -31.91
CA ASP A 201 14.58 -3.20 -32.97
C ASP A 201 14.07 -2.62 -34.32
N PRO A 202 14.94 -1.99 -35.13
CA PRO A 202 14.56 -1.36 -36.39
C PRO A 202 14.26 -2.39 -37.49
N VAL A 203 13.45 -1.99 -38.47
CA VAL A 203 13.38 -2.64 -39.78
C VAL A 203 14.33 -1.89 -40.72
N GLY A 204 15.38 -2.56 -41.18
CA GLY A 204 16.45 -1.92 -41.97
C GLY A 204 17.27 -0.94 -41.11
N ASP A 205 17.57 0.24 -41.66
CA ASP A 205 18.39 1.27 -41.02
C ASP A 205 17.58 2.40 -40.33
N GLU A 206 16.33 2.11 -39.94
CA GLU A 206 15.47 3.10 -39.31
C GLU A 206 16.07 3.61 -37.98
N PRO A 207 16.11 4.93 -37.73
CA PRO A 207 16.56 5.47 -36.45
C PRO A 207 15.54 5.20 -35.32
N PRO A 208 15.99 5.15 -34.06
CA PRO A 208 15.08 4.98 -32.94
C PRO A 208 14.12 6.18 -32.77
N PRO A 209 12.92 5.96 -32.22
CA PRO A 209 11.93 7.02 -32.02
C PRO A 209 12.43 8.08 -31.03
N ARG A 210 11.98 9.32 -31.22
CA ARG A 210 12.29 10.41 -30.29
C ARG A 210 11.41 10.30 -29.05
N LEU A 211 12.02 10.08 -27.89
CA LEU A 211 11.30 10.05 -26.63
C LEU A 211 10.77 11.45 -26.29
N GLY A 212 9.66 11.52 -25.55
CA GLY A 212 9.02 12.77 -25.13
C GLY A 212 9.14 12.96 -23.62
N SER A 213 8.13 12.49 -22.91
CA SER A 213 8.05 12.54 -21.45
C SER A 213 7.85 11.15 -20.87
N LEU A 214 8.35 10.94 -19.66
CA LEU A 214 8.04 9.80 -18.82
C LEU A 214 7.29 10.30 -17.60
N SER A 215 6.03 9.88 -17.42
CA SER A 215 5.25 10.19 -16.23
C SER A 215 5.07 8.97 -15.34
N SER A 216 4.99 9.22 -14.03
CA SER A 216 4.80 8.19 -13.02
C SER A 216 3.66 8.55 -12.07
N LYS A 217 2.90 7.52 -11.69
CA LYS A 217 1.70 7.62 -10.88
C LYS A 217 1.61 6.42 -9.96
N LEU A 218 1.26 6.65 -8.70
CA LEU A 218 1.00 5.59 -7.74
C LEU A 218 -0.50 5.28 -7.74
N SER A 219 -0.86 4.12 -8.25
CA SER A 219 -2.19 3.53 -8.11
C SER A 219 -2.33 2.90 -6.73
N VAL A 220 -3.49 3.14 -6.12
CA VAL A 220 -3.81 2.73 -4.77
C VAL A 220 -5.14 1.99 -4.81
N SER A 221 -5.11 0.69 -4.54
CA SER A 221 -6.28 -0.19 -4.66
C SER A 221 -6.68 -0.73 -3.30
N THR A 222 -7.93 -0.46 -2.89
CA THR A 222 -8.57 -1.06 -1.71
C THR A 222 -9.60 -2.08 -2.18
N PHE A 223 -9.44 -3.32 -1.75
CA PHE A 223 -10.39 -4.40 -1.98
C PHE A 223 -11.22 -4.60 -0.72
N TYR A 224 -12.54 -4.73 -0.86
CA TYR A 224 -13.44 -4.97 0.25
C TYR A 224 -14.58 -5.89 -0.16
N THR A 225 -15.03 -6.71 0.77
CA THR A 225 -16.02 -7.77 0.52
C THR A 225 -16.87 -8.00 1.76
N ILE A 226 -18.05 -8.59 1.57
CA ILE A 226 -18.91 -9.07 2.65
C ILE A 226 -18.62 -10.52 3.05
N THR A 227 -17.88 -11.27 2.24
CA THR A 227 -17.45 -12.65 2.50
C THR A 227 -15.92 -12.75 2.51
N PRO A 228 -15.30 -13.55 3.41
CA PRO A 228 -13.85 -13.58 3.51
C PRO A 228 -13.12 -13.99 2.22
N TRP A 229 -11.98 -13.34 1.96
CA TRP A 229 -11.10 -13.65 0.83
C TRP A 229 -10.39 -14.99 1.01
N ALA A 230 -10.63 -15.97 0.15
CA ALA A 230 -9.90 -17.24 0.20
C ALA A 230 -8.48 -17.15 -0.40
N ASP A 231 -8.24 -16.16 -1.27
CA ASP A 231 -6.95 -15.87 -1.90
C ASP A 231 -6.65 -14.36 -1.91
N PHE A 232 -5.44 -13.95 -2.31
CA PHE A 232 -5.10 -12.54 -2.49
C PHE A 232 -6.03 -11.89 -3.51
N PRO A 233 -6.63 -10.72 -3.19
CA PRO A 233 -7.56 -10.08 -4.09
C PRO A 233 -6.84 -9.49 -5.30
N SER A 234 -7.50 -9.58 -6.45
CA SER A 234 -7.08 -8.92 -7.68
C SER A 234 -8.28 -8.24 -8.35
N PRO A 235 -8.05 -7.15 -9.12
CA PRO A 235 -9.09 -6.49 -9.90
C PRO A 235 -9.88 -7.41 -10.83
N SER A 236 -9.29 -8.52 -11.26
CA SER A 236 -9.95 -9.53 -12.11
C SER A 236 -11.05 -10.33 -11.39
N TYR A 237 -11.06 -10.35 -10.05
CA TYR A 237 -12.00 -11.14 -9.22
C TYR A 237 -13.26 -10.39 -8.78
N VAL A 238 -13.58 -9.24 -9.38
CA VAL A 238 -14.84 -8.54 -9.08
C VAL A 238 -16.01 -9.40 -9.54
N ASP A 239 -16.88 -9.79 -8.61
CA ASP A 239 -17.99 -10.69 -8.87
C ASP A 239 -19.32 -10.17 -8.32
N TYR A 240 -20.40 -10.89 -8.63
CA TYR A 240 -21.74 -10.63 -8.12
C TYR A 240 -21.92 -11.02 -6.63
N LEU A 241 -20.89 -11.54 -5.96
CA LEU A 241 -20.93 -11.99 -4.55
C LEU A 241 -20.54 -10.89 -3.56
N GLY A 242 -20.52 -9.63 -4.00
CA GLY A 242 -20.24 -8.47 -3.15
C GLY A 242 -18.76 -8.21 -2.92
N ARG A 243 -17.89 -8.72 -3.82
CA ARG A 243 -16.47 -8.34 -3.87
C ARG A 243 -16.32 -7.07 -4.70
N HIS A 244 -15.75 -6.05 -4.08
CA HIS A 244 -15.57 -4.75 -4.70
C HIS A 244 -14.12 -4.30 -4.57
N HIS A 245 -13.70 -3.45 -5.49
CA HIS A 245 -12.44 -2.74 -5.38
C HIS A 245 -12.64 -1.26 -5.70
N TYR A 246 -11.89 -0.42 -5.01
CA TYR A 246 -11.79 1.01 -5.27
C TYR A 246 -10.34 1.33 -5.57
N THR A 247 -10.08 1.89 -6.76
CA THR A 247 -8.75 2.35 -7.15
C THR A 247 -8.77 3.86 -7.32
N THR A 248 -7.87 4.52 -6.62
CA THR A 248 -7.53 5.92 -6.84
C THR A 248 -6.03 6.04 -7.01
N SER A 249 -5.54 7.25 -7.19
CA SER A 249 -4.16 7.42 -7.59
C SER A 249 -3.59 8.80 -7.36
N VAL A 250 -2.27 8.85 -7.23
CA VAL A 250 -1.54 10.09 -6.99
C VAL A 250 -0.40 10.23 -8.00
N SER A 251 -0.33 11.40 -8.64
CA SER A 251 0.80 11.73 -9.52
C SER A 251 2.08 11.87 -8.71
N LEU A 252 3.18 11.32 -9.21
CA LEU A 252 4.47 11.32 -8.52
C LEU A 252 5.48 12.22 -9.23
N SER A 253 5.81 11.91 -10.50
CA SER A 253 6.79 12.67 -11.27
C SER A 253 6.47 12.71 -12.76
N SER A 254 6.99 13.73 -13.44
CA SER A 254 6.97 13.85 -14.90
C SER A 254 8.36 14.32 -15.34
N LEU A 255 9.06 13.48 -16.08
CA LEU A 255 10.42 13.71 -16.56
C LEU A 255 10.40 14.00 -18.06
N CYS A 256 11.10 15.05 -18.49
CA CYS A 256 11.40 15.24 -19.90
C CYS A 256 12.58 14.33 -20.29
N VAL A 257 12.38 13.46 -21.27
CA VAL A 257 13.38 12.47 -21.74
C VAL A 257 13.72 12.67 -23.22
N SER A 258 13.42 13.84 -23.77
CA SER A 258 13.65 14.16 -25.19
C SER A 258 15.11 14.21 -25.59
N SER A 259 16.00 14.55 -24.65
CA SER A 259 17.46 14.57 -24.84
C SER A 259 18.14 13.24 -24.53
N MET A 260 17.38 12.16 -24.30
CA MET A 260 17.93 10.84 -24.01
C MET A 260 18.70 10.30 -25.23
N THR A 261 19.92 9.83 -25.00
CA THR A 261 20.75 9.24 -26.05
C THR A 261 20.52 7.75 -26.15
N TRP A 262 20.17 7.29 -27.36
CA TRP A 262 20.12 5.87 -27.69
C TRP A 262 21.53 5.33 -27.92
N ILE A 263 21.81 4.16 -27.35
CA ILE A 263 23.06 3.41 -27.60
C ILE A 263 22.79 2.40 -28.71
N LYS A 264 23.55 2.48 -29.80
CA LYS A 264 23.47 1.55 -30.94
C LYS A 264 24.32 0.31 -30.66
N HIS A 265 23.76 -0.86 -30.95
CA HIS A 265 24.41 -2.16 -30.83
C HIS A 265 24.39 -2.87 -32.18
N ALA A 266 25.50 -3.52 -32.54
CA ALA A 266 25.52 -4.47 -33.65
C ALA A 266 25.02 -5.83 -33.14
N GLY A 267 24.17 -6.52 -33.88
CA GLY A 267 23.74 -7.84 -33.46
C GLY A 267 24.84 -8.88 -33.62
N VAL A 268 24.82 -9.89 -32.74
CA VAL A 268 25.81 -10.95 -32.72
C VAL A 268 25.46 -11.95 -33.82
N GLN A 269 26.28 -12.00 -34.87
CA GLN A 269 26.31 -13.11 -35.83
C GLN A 269 26.78 -14.36 -35.07
N LEU A 270 25.86 -15.27 -34.74
CA LEU A 270 26.27 -16.57 -34.22
C LEU A 270 26.77 -17.40 -35.41
N SER A 271 28.07 -17.30 -35.69
CA SER A 271 28.73 -18.17 -36.65
C SER A 271 28.63 -19.61 -36.15
N GLU A 272 28.11 -20.51 -36.99
CA GLU A 272 27.82 -21.92 -36.73
C GLU A 272 29.05 -22.82 -36.46
N LYS A 273 30.17 -22.28 -35.96
CA LYS A 273 31.35 -23.06 -35.59
C LYS A 273 31.99 -22.60 -34.28
N GLY A 274 31.63 -23.31 -33.22
CA GLY A 274 32.53 -23.75 -32.16
C GLY A 274 33.04 -22.71 -31.15
N ALA A 275 32.51 -22.78 -29.93
CA ALA A 275 33.28 -22.96 -28.68
C ALA A 275 32.39 -22.58 -27.49
N TRP A 276 32.23 -23.52 -26.56
CA TRP A 276 31.75 -23.22 -25.21
C TRP A 276 32.76 -22.33 -24.51
N VAL A 277 32.42 -21.08 -24.22
CA VAL A 277 32.98 -20.35 -23.07
C VAL A 277 31.91 -19.43 -22.47
N ASP A 278 31.71 -19.64 -21.17
CA ASP A 278 30.94 -18.84 -20.22
C ASP A 278 31.47 -17.40 -20.09
N LEU A 279 30.58 -16.45 -19.77
CA LEU A 279 30.84 -15.25 -18.94
C LEU A 279 29.54 -14.43 -18.80
N THR A 280 28.78 -14.78 -17.76
CA THR A 280 28.12 -13.85 -16.82
C THR A 280 28.05 -12.35 -17.20
N ARG A 281 27.00 -11.95 -17.92
CA ARG A 281 26.40 -10.61 -17.79
C ARG A 281 24.90 -10.74 -17.86
N THR A 282 24.22 -10.53 -16.74
CA THR A 282 22.76 -10.54 -16.63
C THR A 282 22.20 -9.37 -17.44
N GLU A 283 22.00 -9.56 -18.74
CA GLU A 283 21.25 -8.63 -19.57
C GLU A 283 19.79 -8.60 -19.10
N PRO A 284 19.17 -7.42 -18.94
CA PRO A 284 17.80 -7.30 -18.43
C PRO A 284 16.72 -7.76 -19.43
N PHE A 285 17.12 -8.27 -20.60
CA PHE A 285 16.20 -8.69 -21.66
C PHE A 285 16.28 -10.22 -21.82
N PRO A 286 15.18 -10.97 -21.61
CA PRO A 286 15.16 -12.40 -21.88
C PRO A 286 15.36 -12.66 -23.38
N THR A 287 16.16 -13.67 -23.70
CA THR A 287 16.47 -14.11 -25.06
C THR A 287 15.24 -14.81 -25.66
N THR A 288 14.39 -14.09 -26.38
CA THR A 288 13.37 -14.70 -27.23
C THR A 288 14.03 -15.35 -28.45
N SER A 289 13.80 -16.67 -28.58
CA SER A 289 14.01 -17.64 -29.70
C SER A 289 15.30 -17.56 -30.58
N PRO A 290 15.91 -18.71 -30.95
CA PRO A 290 17.24 -18.77 -31.57
C PRO A 290 17.22 -18.80 -33.11
N THR A 291 16.30 -18.09 -33.77
CA THR A 291 16.22 -18.10 -35.23
C THR A 291 15.75 -16.74 -35.76
N GLU A 292 16.64 -15.76 -35.78
CA GLU A 292 16.61 -14.64 -36.73
C GLU A 292 17.91 -13.86 -36.57
N ASP A 293 18.57 -13.62 -37.72
CA ASP A 293 19.77 -12.80 -37.86
C ASP A 293 19.59 -11.49 -37.07
N ARG A 294 20.30 -11.32 -35.95
CA ARG A 294 20.15 -10.11 -35.14
C ARG A 294 20.83 -8.98 -35.91
N GLY A 295 20.02 -8.16 -36.56
CA GLY A 295 20.46 -6.87 -37.09
C GLY A 295 20.88 -5.90 -35.97
N THR A 296 21.14 -4.65 -36.36
CA THR A 296 21.40 -3.55 -35.42
C THR A 296 20.20 -3.35 -34.48
N TYR A 297 20.42 -3.05 -33.20
CA TYR A 297 19.37 -2.60 -32.27
C TYR A 297 19.83 -1.42 -31.41
N TYR A 298 18.88 -0.73 -30.76
CA TYR A 298 19.16 0.44 -29.93
C TYR A 298 18.63 0.27 -28.52
N THR A 299 19.33 0.78 -27.51
CA THR A 299 18.85 0.75 -26.11
C THR A 299 18.95 2.11 -25.42
N ALA A 300 18.06 2.36 -24.46
CA ALA A 300 18.14 3.49 -23.53
C ALA A 300 17.66 3.07 -22.13
N ALA A 301 18.08 3.78 -21.09
CA ALA A 301 17.66 3.51 -19.71
C ALA A 301 17.36 4.80 -18.95
N VAL A 302 16.19 4.89 -18.31
CA VAL A 302 15.75 6.08 -17.57
C VAL A 302 15.53 5.74 -16.10
N ILE A 303 16.21 6.44 -15.20
CA ILE A 303 15.97 6.33 -13.75
C ILE A 303 14.77 7.22 -13.38
N VAL A 304 13.78 6.62 -12.75
CA VAL A 304 12.52 7.26 -12.35
C VAL A 304 12.47 7.33 -10.82
N PRO A 305 12.60 8.53 -10.22
CA PRO A 305 12.43 8.70 -8.78
C PRO A 305 10.95 8.62 -8.42
N ILE A 306 10.66 7.88 -7.34
CA ILE A 306 9.32 7.64 -6.81
C ILE A 306 9.32 8.23 -5.40
N THR A 307 8.62 9.35 -5.20
CA THR A 307 8.55 10.02 -3.89
C THR A 307 7.10 10.19 -3.47
N LEU A 308 6.75 9.72 -2.28
CA LEU A 308 5.40 9.84 -1.77
C LEU A 308 5.06 11.30 -1.43
N PRO A 309 3.91 11.81 -1.90
CA PRO A 309 3.48 13.16 -1.58
C PRO A 309 3.01 13.24 -0.12
N ARG A 310 3.39 14.33 0.56
CA ARG A 310 3.04 14.55 1.97
C ARG A 310 1.59 14.97 2.20
N THR A 311 0.86 15.24 1.12
CA THR A 311 -0.55 15.64 1.16
C THR A 311 -1.51 14.46 1.32
N LYS A 312 -0.98 13.23 1.31
CA LYS A 312 -1.75 11.98 1.45
C LYS A 312 -1.23 11.17 2.63
N ALA A 313 -2.12 10.40 3.25
CA ALA A 313 -1.77 9.40 4.23
C ALA A 313 -1.63 8.04 3.55
N PHE A 314 -0.48 7.39 3.73
CA PHE A 314 -0.22 6.05 3.23
C PHE A 314 -0.25 5.07 4.40
N VAL A 315 -0.82 3.90 4.15
CA VAL A 315 -0.78 2.75 5.06
C VAL A 315 0.04 1.64 4.40
N PRO A 316 0.69 0.75 5.16
CA PRO A 316 1.39 -0.38 4.56
C PRO A 316 0.43 -1.26 3.74
N THR A 317 0.99 -1.99 2.78
CA THR A 317 0.27 -3.08 2.09
C THR A 317 -0.19 -4.09 3.14
N PHE A 318 -1.47 -4.47 3.10
CA PHE A 318 -2.02 -5.43 4.06
C PHE A 318 -3.16 -6.24 3.46
N HIS A 319 -3.40 -7.41 4.06
CA HIS A 319 -4.48 -8.31 3.71
C HIS A 319 -5.16 -8.81 4.98
N SER A 320 -6.47 -8.58 5.09
CA SER A 320 -7.33 -9.13 6.12
C SER A 320 -8.50 -9.84 5.46
N CYS A 321 -9.23 -10.65 6.24
CA CYS A 321 -10.37 -11.44 5.77
C CYS A 321 -11.32 -10.65 4.85
N LEU A 322 -11.64 -9.40 5.20
CA LEU A 322 -12.63 -8.59 4.47
C LEU A 322 -12.04 -7.41 3.68
N ILE A 323 -10.85 -6.92 4.05
CA ILE A 323 -10.28 -5.71 3.46
C ILE A 323 -8.80 -5.94 3.14
N SER A 324 -8.38 -5.54 1.95
CA SER A 324 -6.97 -5.49 1.56
C SER A 324 -6.62 -4.17 0.91
N ARG A 325 -5.34 -3.79 0.98
CA ARG A 325 -4.80 -2.59 0.34
C ARG A 325 -3.50 -2.93 -0.36
N THR A 326 -3.41 -2.59 -1.64
CA THR A 326 -2.21 -2.80 -2.48
C THR A 326 -1.89 -1.57 -3.30
N TYR A 327 -0.68 -1.54 -3.86
CA TYR A 327 -0.16 -0.41 -4.62
C TYR A 327 0.48 -0.87 -5.93
N ALA A 328 0.34 -0.05 -6.97
CA ALA A 328 0.98 -0.27 -8.26
C ALA A 328 1.59 1.05 -8.76
N LEU A 329 2.79 0.97 -9.33
CA LEU A 329 3.44 2.08 -10.02
C LEU A 329 3.06 2.03 -11.51
N ASP A 330 2.25 2.98 -11.94
CA ASP A 330 1.94 3.18 -13.36
C ASP A 330 2.99 4.11 -13.97
N LEU A 331 3.67 3.64 -15.01
CA LEU A 331 4.64 4.40 -15.79
C LEU A 331 4.11 4.58 -17.20
N SER A 332 4.16 5.80 -17.73
CA SER A 332 3.77 6.08 -19.11
C SER A 332 4.86 6.86 -19.83
N ILE A 333 5.30 6.31 -20.97
CA ILE A 333 6.38 6.87 -21.80
C ILE A 333 5.78 7.33 -23.11
N CYS A 334 5.92 8.62 -23.39
CA CYS A 334 5.55 9.21 -24.66
C CYS A 334 6.72 9.17 -25.64
N TYR A 335 6.43 8.93 -26.91
CA TYR A 335 7.41 8.98 -28.00
C TYR A 335 6.78 9.50 -29.29
N HIS A 336 7.64 10.00 -30.17
CA HIS A 336 7.28 10.58 -31.45
C HIS A 336 7.83 9.71 -32.57
N THR A 337 6.97 9.44 -33.55
CA THR A 337 7.33 8.70 -34.75
C THR A 337 7.39 9.69 -35.92
N PRO A 338 8.38 9.56 -36.83
CA PRO A 338 8.43 10.38 -38.02
C PRO A 338 7.15 10.19 -38.85
N ASN A 339 6.57 11.28 -39.37
CA ASN A 339 5.40 11.28 -40.25
C ASN A 339 4.08 10.75 -39.66
N ALA A 340 3.94 10.66 -38.33
CA ALA A 340 2.65 10.39 -37.69
C ALA A 340 1.85 11.69 -37.46
N SER A 341 0.58 11.65 -37.87
CA SER A 341 -0.43 12.69 -37.63
C SER A 341 -0.59 13.00 -36.14
N LEU A 342 -0.32 14.27 -35.76
CA LEU A 342 -0.79 15.08 -34.62
C LEU A 342 -0.91 14.49 -33.19
N LEU A 343 -0.73 13.18 -32.97
CA LEU A 343 -0.96 12.50 -31.70
C LEU A 343 0.34 11.86 -31.18
N THR A 344 0.71 12.23 -29.96
CA THR A 344 1.83 11.64 -29.21
C THR A 344 1.52 10.17 -28.90
N SER A 345 2.36 9.25 -29.38
CA SER A 345 2.25 7.83 -29.04
C SER A 345 2.75 7.59 -27.63
N HIS A 346 2.15 6.64 -26.91
CA HIS A 346 2.63 6.22 -25.60
C HIS A 346 2.66 4.70 -25.44
N MET A 347 3.44 4.27 -24.47
CA MET A 347 3.50 2.90 -23.92
C MET A 347 3.43 2.99 -22.40
N SER A 348 2.84 1.97 -21.78
CA SER A 348 2.61 1.97 -20.33
C SER A 348 3.10 0.67 -19.70
N LEU A 349 3.64 0.79 -18.49
CA LEU A 349 3.95 -0.30 -17.57
C LEU A 349 3.14 -0.12 -16.29
N ARG A 350 2.81 -1.23 -15.62
CA ARG A 350 2.15 -1.24 -14.32
C ARG A 350 2.89 -2.20 -13.41
N LEU A 351 3.78 -1.66 -12.59
CA LEU A 351 4.66 -2.45 -11.74
C LEU A 351 4.04 -2.62 -10.35
N PRO A 352 4.01 -3.81 -9.75
CA PRO A 352 3.66 -3.93 -8.34
C PRO A 352 4.72 -3.23 -7.50
N ILE A 353 4.27 -2.55 -6.44
CA ILE A 353 5.15 -1.90 -5.47
C ILE A 353 4.60 -2.13 -4.08
N GLN A 354 5.47 -2.51 -3.15
CA GLN A 354 5.10 -2.70 -1.76
C GLN A 354 5.25 -1.40 -0.98
N VAL A 355 4.32 -1.15 -0.07
CA VAL A 355 4.46 -0.11 0.96
C VAL A 355 4.62 -0.83 2.29
N THR A 356 5.76 -0.61 2.94
CA THR A 356 6.12 -1.24 4.21
C THR A 356 6.16 -0.20 5.32
N SER A 357 6.28 -0.63 6.58
CA SER A 357 6.29 0.28 7.74
C SER A 357 7.35 -0.16 8.72
N LEU A 358 8.19 0.80 9.12
CA LEU A 358 9.32 0.53 10.01
C LEU A 358 8.89 0.33 11.46
N PRO A 359 9.65 -0.47 12.24
CA PRO A 359 9.51 -0.46 13.69
C PRO A 359 9.94 0.89 14.25
N ARG A 360 9.39 1.23 15.42
CA ARG A 360 9.82 2.40 16.17
C ARG A 360 11.21 2.13 16.79
N SER A 361 12.17 3.02 16.55
CA SER A 361 13.56 2.88 17.00
C SER A 361 13.73 2.92 18.52
N GLN A 362 12.80 3.58 19.22
CA GLN A 362 12.71 3.59 20.68
C GLN A 362 11.31 3.14 21.08
N PRO A 363 11.15 2.29 22.12
CA PRO A 363 9.86 2.14 22.77
C PRO A 363 9.31 3.53 23.08
N LEU A 364 7.99 3.73 22.92
CA LEU A 364 7.38 4.87 23.62
C LEU A 364 7.86 4.77 25.06
N THR A 365 8.43 5.84 25.62
CA THR A 365 8.67 5.93 27.05
C THR A 365 7.42 5.36 27.70
N GLN A 366 7.56 4.34 28.56
CA GLN A 366 6.40 3.85 29.31
C GLN A 366 5.67 5.10 29.79
N PRO A 367 4.35 5.25 29.54
CA PRO A 367 3.64 6.35 30.14
C PRO A 367 4.06 6.31 31.62
N PRO A 368 4.58 7.42 32.18
CA PRO A 368 5.15 7.37 33.51
C PRO A 368 4.18 6.63 34.40
N LEU A 369 4.66 5.61 35.12
CA LEU A 369 3.85 5.07 36.22
C LEU A 369 3.48 6.29 37.04
N TYR A 370 2.18 6.60 37.10
CA TYR A 370 1.70 7.93 37.48
C TYR A 370 2.09 8.33 38.93
N ASN A 371 2.72 7.42 39.67
CA ASN A 371 3.49 7.71 40.89
C ASN A 371 4.53 8.83 40.67
N GLU A 372 4.97 9.11 39.44
CA GLU A 372 5.90 10.19 39.10
C GLU A 372 5.24 11.52 38.65
N LEU A 373 3.91 11.56 38.50
CA LEU A 373 3.17 12.79 38.14
C LEU A 373 2.55 13.51 39.35
N GLN A 374 2.98 13.15 40.56
CA GLN A 374 2.82 14.07 41.69
C GLN A 374 3.76 15.26 41.49
N THR A 375 3.15 16.40 41.19
CA THR A 375 3.58 17.80 41.40
C THR A 375 3.44 18.61 40.13
N THR A 376 2.19 18.88 39.76
CA THR A 376 1.85 20.18 39.17
C THR A 376 0.46 20.50 39.66
N GLU A 377 0.41 21.17 40.81
CA GLU A 377 -0.77 21.92 41.22
C GLU A 377 -1.12 22.87 40.09
N ILE A 378 -2.17 22.55 39.33
CA ILE A 378 -2.88 23.56 38.56
C ILE A 378 -3.67 24.35 39.60
N ALA A 379 -3.04 25.39 40.12
CA ALA A 379 -3.74 26.42 40.89
C ALA A 379 -4.82 27.03 39.98
N MET A 380 -6.08 26.66 40.22
CA MET A 380 -7.19 27.44 39.69
C MET A 380 -7.12 28.81 40.35
N LYS A 381 -6.75 29.84 39.58
CA LYS A 381 -7.02 31.22 39.96
C LYS A 381 -8.53 31.37 40.10
N GLN A 382 -9.00 31.52 41.34
CA GLN A 382 -10.31 32.10 41.59
C GLN A 382 -10.30 33.54 41.04
N GLY A 383 -11.23 33.82 40.13
CA GLY A 383 -11.55 35.19 39.75
C GLY A 383 -12.15 35.89 40.97
N GLY A 384 -11.49 36.96 41.41
CA GLY A 384 -12.03 37.89 42.40
C GLY A 384 -13.16 38.73 41.79
N ASN A 385 -14.04 39.19 42.69
CA ASN A 385 -15.19 40.08 42.48
C ASN A 385 -15.02 41.16 41.42
#